data_AF-A0A661HYC2-F1
#
_entry.id   AF-A0A661HYC2-F1
#
_cell.length_a   1.000
_cell.length_b   1.000
_cell.length_c   1.000
_cell.angle_alpha   90.00
_cell.angle_beta   90.00
_cell.angle_gamma   90.00
#
_symmetry.space_group_name_H-M   'P 1'
#
loop_
_entity.id
_entity.type
_entity.pdbx_description
1 polymer ?
#
loop_
_entity_poly.entity_id
_entity_poly.type
_entity_poly.pdbx_seq_one_letter_code
_entity_poly.pdbx_strand_id
1 'polypeptide(L)'
;MQQFETFLTSNLPTIPSFHPHYEAALHQMLLAGGKRFRPALLLGVVKAFNPLLLDGAHHAAYAIELLHTYSLIHDDLPAMDDADLRRGKPTLHKSYDEVTAILAGDALNTYAFEVLAKAPFSDNVRVRLIKTLAENGGIGGMVLGQAIDCHFEN
;
A
#
# COMPACT_ATOMS: atom_id res chain seq x y z
N MET A 1 -2.08 12.09 12.59
CA MET A 1 -2.70 11.09 11.71
C MET A 1 -3.85 11.64 10.89
N GLN A 2 -4.71 12.53 11.42
CA GLN A 2 -5.78 13.14 10.61
C GLN A 2 -5.29 13.78 9.29
N GLN A 3 -4.17 14.52 9.32
CA GLN A 3 -3.54 15.07 8.10
C GLN A 3 -3.14 14.00 7.08
N PHE A 4 -2.62 12.85 7.55
CA PHE A 4 -2.27 11.74 6.66
C PHE A 4 -3.53 11.07 6.08
N GLU A 5 -4.59 10.90 6.87
CA GLU A 5 -5.87 10.40 6.34
C GLU A 5 -6.43 11.32 5.26
N THR A 6 -6.42 12.64 5.50
CA THR A 6 -6.80 13.62 4.48
C THR A 6 -5.91 13.53 3.25
N PHE A 7 -4.59 13.40 3.42
CA PHE A 7 -3.67 13.22 2.31
C PHE A 7 -4.01 11.97 1.50
N LEU A 8 -4.23 10.82 2.15
CA LEU A 8 -4.59 9.57 1.50
C LEU A 8 -5.89 9.70 0.71
N THR A 9 -6.96 10.23 1.33
CA THR A 9 -8.27 10.37 0.66
C THR A 9 -8.23 11.34 -0.51
N SER A 10 -7.38 12.36 -0.45
CA SER A 10 -7.21 13.34 -1.53
C SER A 10 -6.27 12.88 -2.64
N ASN A 11 -5.53 11.78 -2.45
CA ASN A 11 -4.54 11.28 -3.40
C ASN A 11 -4.81 9.83 -3.82
N LEU A 12 -6.07 9.39 -3.78
CA LEU A 12 -6.46 8.08 -4.30
C LEU A 12 -6.04 7.94 -5.79
N PRO A 13 -5.61 6.74 -6.25
CA PRO A 13 -5.19 6.56 -7.63
C PRO A 13 -6.34 6.84 -8.61
N THR A 14 -6.17 7.77 -9.54
CA THR A 14 -7.20 8.12 -10.53
C THR A 14 -6.68 7.89 -11.94
N ILE A 15 -7.36 7.00 -12.67
CA ILE A 15 -7.09 6.63 -14.06
C ILE A 15 -8.46 6.50 -14.77
N PRO A 16 -8.91 7.58 -15.45
CA PRO A 16 -10.12 7.53 -16.25
C PRO A 16 -10.01 6.47 -17.34
N SER A 17 -11.00 5.58 -17.41
CA SER A 17 -11.07 4.54 -18.43
C SER A 17 -12.53 4.13 -18.66
N PHE A 18 -12.75 3.22 -19.62
CA PHE A 18 -14.06 2.59 -19.81
C PHE A 18 -14.31 1.41 -18.85
N HIS A 19 -13.33 1.05 -17.99
CA HIS A 19 -13.50 -0.06 -17.07
C HIS A 19 -14.48 0.32 -15.95
N PRO A 20 -15.54 -0.47 -15.70
CA PRO A 20 -16.68 -0.02 -14.89
C PRO A 20 -16.38 0.17 -13.39
N HIS A 21 -15.37 -0.51 -12.86
CA HIS A 21 -15.10 -0.52 -11.41
C HIS A 21 -13.61 -0.58 -11.02
N TYR A 22 -12.68 -0.37 -11.96
CA TYR A 22 -11.24 -0.56 -11.66
C TYR A 22 -10.74 0.46 -10.62
N GLU A 23 -11.06 1.74 -10.80
CA GLU A 23 -10.71 2.79 -9.84
C GLU A 23 -11.33 2.51 -8.46
N ALA A 24 -12.62 2.13 -8.44
CA ALA A 24 -13.30 1.80 -7.19
C ALA A 24 -12.63 0.63 -6.44
N ALA A 25 -12.18 -0.40 -7.17
CA ALA A 25 -11.46 -1.53 -6.59
C ALA A 25 -10.10 -1.12 -6.00
N LEU A 26 -9.33 -0.24 -6.68
CA LEU A 26 -8.09 0.32 -6.14
C LEU A 26 -8.31 1.10 -4.84
N HIS A 27 -9.46 1.77 -4.72
CA HIS A 27 -9.76 2.62 -3.56
C HIS A 27 -10.29 1.83 -2.36
N GLN A 28 -11.05 0.75 -2.61
CA GLN A 28 -11.86 0.09 -1.58
C GLN A 28 -11.05 -0.32 -0.35
N MET A 29 -9.91 -1.01 -0.52
CA MET A 29 -9.10 -1.46 0.62
C MET A 29 -8.25 -0.36 1.27
N LEU A 30 -7.93 0.70 0.53
CA LEU A 30 -7.33 1.92 1.10
C LEU A 30 -8.33 2.64 2.01
N LEU A 31 -9.59 2.77 1.56
CA LEU A 31 -10.68 3.44 2.28
C LEU A 31 -11.34 2.60 3.37
N ALA A 32 -11.19 1.27 3.33
CA ALA A 32 -11.71 0.35 4.36
C ALA A 32 -11.14 0.63 5.76
N GLY A 33 -10.16 1.53 5.88
CA GLY A 33 -9.56 1.95 7.15
C GLY A 33 -8.27 1.21 7.43
N GLY A 34 -7.88 1.12 8.69
CA GLY A 34 -6.60 0.56 9.12
C GLY A 34 -5.95 1.46 10.16
N LYS A 35 -5.09 0.89 11.01
CA LYS A 35 -4.45 1.66 12.10
C LYS A 35 -3.41 2.67 11.61
N ARG A 36 -3.02 2.59 10.32
CA ARG A 36 -1.92 3.35 9.70
C ARG A 36 -0.65 3.34 10.53
N PHE A 37 -0.34 2.19 11.11
CA PHE A 37 0.80 2.05 12.01
C PHE A 37 2.13 2.35 11.29
N ARG A 38 2.33 1.79 10.09
CA ARG A 38 3.56 2.00 9.31
C ARG A 38 3.72 3.47 8.86
N PRO A 39 2.67 4.15 8.32
CA PRO A 39 2.68 5.61 8.14
C PRO A 39 3.01 6.40 9.41
N ALA A 40 2.40 6.05 10.54
CA ALA A 40 2.60 6.74 11.81
C ALA A 40 4.05 6.61 12.32
N LEU A 41 4.70 5.46 12.12
CA LEU A 41 6.11 5.27 12.45
C LEU A 41 7.00 6.22 11.64
N LEU A 42 6.84 6.26 10.31
CA LEU A 42 7.63 7.15 9.45
C LEU A 42 7.41 8.61 9.83
N LEU A 43 6.15 9.05 9.90
CA LEU A 43 5.82 10.44 10.19
C LEU A 43 6.22 10.85 11.62
N GLY A 44 6.19 9.92 12.58
CA GLY A 44 6.68 10.14 13.93
C GLY A 44 8.18 10.46 13.97
N VAL A 45 8.99 9.70 13.22
CA VAL A 45 10.43 9.97 13.08
C VAL A 45 10.67 11.32 12.39
N VAL A 46 10.02 11.59 11.26
CA VAL A 46 10.19 12.87 10.56
C VAL A 46 9.79 14.04 11.44
N LYS A 47 8.65 13.96 12.14
CA LYS A 47 8.19 15.00 13.05
C LYS A 47 9.18 15.26 14.20
N ALA A 48 9.82 14.23 14.73
CA ALA A 48 10.75 14.35 15.84
C ALA A 48 12.10 14.95 15.43
N PHE A 49 12.62 14.60 14.24
CA PHE A 49 13.96 14.99 13.81
C PHE A 49 14.01 16.17 12.84
N ASN A 50 13.01 16.30 11.95
CA ASN A 50 12.95 17.38 10.97
C ASN A 50 11.50 17.68 10.56
N PRO A 51 10.73 18.41 11.39
CA PRO A 51 9.31 18.68 11.15
C PRO A 51 9.03 19.49 9.88
N LEU A 52 10.02 20.21 9.34
CA LEU A 52 9.88 20.95 8.07
C LEU A 52 9.70 20.02 6.87
N LEU A 53 10.08 18.75 6.98
CA LEU A 53 9.91 17.75 5.93
C LEU A 53 8.57 17.00 6.03
N LEU A 54 7.74 17.29 7.02
CA LEU A 54 6.55 16.49 7.34
C LEU A 54 5.54 16.45 6.18
N ASP A 55 5.32 17.59 5.52
CA ASP A 55 4.38 17.67 4.39
C ASP A 55 4.86 16.81 3.21
N GLY A 56 6.16 16.84 2.90
CA GLY A 56 6.75 15.97 1.88
C GLY A 56 6.70 14.50 2.27
N ALA A 57 6.92 14.18 3.56
CA ALA A 57 6.93 12.83 4.10
C ALA A 57 5.59 12.10 3.99
N HIS A 58 4.48 12.81 3.78
CA HIS A 58 3.20 12.16 3.48
C HIS A 58 3.24 11.29 2.21
N HIS A 59 4.04 11.65 1.20
CA HIS A 59 4.22 10.83 0.00
C HIS A 59 4.90 9.50 0.32
N ALA A 60 5.95 9.52 1.15
CA ALA A 60 6.64 8.30 1.56
C ALA A 60 5.77 7.43 2.49
N ALA A 61 5.04 8.06 3.40
CA ALA A 61 4.07 7.36 4.25
C ALA A 61 2.95 6.71 3.41
N TYR A 62 2.48 7.39 2.36
CA TYR A 62 1.45 6.89 1.47
C TYR A 62 1.95 5.71 0.64
N ALA A 63 3.16 5.79 0.08
CA ALA A 63 3.80 4.66 -0.60
C ALA A 63 3.91 3.41 0.29
N ILE A 64 4.25 3.58 1.58
CA ILE A 64 4.27 2.46 2.52
C ILE A 64 2.88 1.86 2.75
N GLU A 65 1.84 2.69 2.84
CA GLU A 65 0.47 2.19 3.02
C GLU A 65 -0.07 1.52 1.75
N LEU A 66 0.30 2.00 0.56
CA LEU A 66 0.03 1.35 -0.73
C LEU A 66 0.67 -0.04 -0.77
N LEU A 67 1.96 -0.11 -0.42
CA LEU A 67 2.70 -1.37 -0.37
C LEU A 67 2.06 -2.36 0.61
N HIS A 68 1.71 -1.87 1.80
CA HIS A 68 1.04 -2.70 2.80
C HIS A 68 -0.36 -3.14 2.36
N THR A 69 -1.12 -2.27 1.69
CA THR A 69 -2.48 -2.60 1.27
C THR A 69 -2.49 -3.63 0.16
N TYR A 70 -1.53 -3.60 -0.78
CA TYR A 70 -1.43 -4.67 -1.77
C TYR A 70 -1.20 -6.01 -1.10
N SER A 71 -0.29 -6.08 -0.11
CA SER A 71 0.07 -7.36 0.49
C SER A 71 -1.17 -8.00 1.11
N LEU A 72 -1.98 -7.21 1.84
CA LEU A 72 -3.23 -7.69 2.41
C LEU A 72 -4.22 -8.18 1.34
N ILE A 73 -4.34 -7.47 0.21
CA ILE A 73 -5.24 -7.89 -0.89
C ILE A 73 -4.83 -9.25 -1.44
N HIS A 74 -3.52 -9.46 -1.63
CA HIS A 74 -2.99 -10.72 -2.13
C HIS A 74 -3.09 -11.82 -1.07
N ASP A 75 -2.68 -11.57 0.17
CA ASP A 75 -2.81 -12.53 1.29
C ASP A 75 -4.27 -13.01 1.45
N ASP A 76 -5.25 -12.14 1.19
CA ASP A 76 -6.68 -12.46 1.25
C ASP A 76 -7.19 -13.36 0.10
N LEU A 77 -6.38 -13.71 -0.91
CA LEU A 77 -6.84 -14.52 -2.05
C LEU A 77 -7.18 -15.97 -1.64
N PRO A 78 -8.04 -16.67 -2.41
CA PRO A 78 -8.37 -18.08 -2.15
C PRO A 78 -7.18 -19.05 -2.15
N ALA A 79 -6.08 -18.67 -2.81
CA ALA A 79 -4.85 -19.45 -2.85
C ALA A 79 -3.94 -19.23 -1.61
N MET A 80 -4.31 -18.32 -0.72
CA MET A 80 -3.61 -17.99 0.53
C MET A 80 -4.62 -18.07 1.70
N ASP A 81 -4.97 -16.96 2.36
CA ASP A 81 -5.83 -16.99 3.55
C ASP A 81 -7.31 -17.28 3.25
N ASP A 82 -7.75 -17.19 1.98
CA ASP A 82 -9.15 -17.32 1.55
C ASP A 82 -10.13 -16.48 2.39
N ALA A 83 -9.74 -15.24 2.68
CA ALA A 83 -10.46 -14.40 3.64
C ALA A 83 -11.68 -13.72 3.00
N ASP A 84 -12.86 -13.92 3.61
CA ASP A 84 -14.09 -13.23 3.17
C ASP A 84 -14.11 -11.72 3.51
N LEU A 85 -13.44 -11.33 4.60
CA LEU A 85 -13.49 -9.98 5.15
C LEU A 85 -12.11 -9.46 5.54
N ARG A 86 -11.86 -8.19 5.21
CA ARG A 86 -10.69 -7.42 5.65
C ARG A 86 -11.13 -6.04 6.12
N ARG A 87 -10.65 -5.63 7.32
CA ARG A 87 -11.00 -4.34 7.95
C ARG A 87 -12.52 -4.12 8.06
N GLY A 88 -13.28 -5.20 8.27
CA GLY A 88 -14.75 -5.16 8.38
C GLY A 88 -15.47 -4.92 7.06
N LYS A 89 -14.79 -5.04 5.92
CA LYS A 89 -15.35 -4.95 4.56
C LYS A 89 -15.09 -6.25 3.81
N PRO A 90 -15.94 -6.63 2.84
CA PRO A 90 -15.64 -7.74 1.94
C PRO A 90 -14.31 -7.51 1.23
N THR A 91 -13.53 -8.57 1.08
CA THR A 91 -12.28 -8.54 0.31
C THR A 91 -12.58 -8.31 -1.18
N LEU A 92 -11.56 -7.92 -1.95
CA LEU A 92 -11.78 -7.56 -3.36
C LEU A 92 -12.28 -8.76 -4.17
N HIS A 93 -11.79 -9.97 -3.91
CA HIS A 93 -12.21 -11.16 -4.63
C HIS A 93 -13.66 -11.56 -4.31
N LYS A 94 -14.19 -11.16 -3.14
CA LYS A 94 -15.62 -11.32 -2.77
C LYS A 94 -16.51 -10.21 -3.33
N SER A 95 -15.97 -8.99 -3.45
CA SER A 95 -16.72 -7.82 -3.93
C SER A 95 -16.82 -7.78 -5.46
N TYR A 96 -15.79 -8.30 -6.12
CA TYR A 96 -15.62 -8.31 -7.57
C TYR A 96 -15.32 -9.74 -8.00
N ASP A 97 -14.06 -10.05 -8.28
CA ASP A 97 -13.53 -11.35 -8.67
C ASP A 97 -12.03 -11.44 -8.34
N GLU A 98 -11.46 -12.64 -8.46
CA GLU A 98 -10.03 -12.87 -8.20
C GLU A 98 -9.12 -12.06 -9.11
N VAL A 99 -9.49 -11.89 -10.38
CA VAL A 99 -8.69 -11.13 -11.36
C VAL A 99 -8.57 -9.67 -10.92
N THR A 100 -9.67 -9.07 -10.48
CA THR A 100 -9.70 -7.70 -9.97
C THR A 100 -8.85 -7.57 -8.70
N ALA A 101 -8.91 -8.55 -7.79
CA ALA A 101 -8.08 -8.53 -6.59
C ALA A 101 -6.59 -8.63 -6.91
N ILE A 102 -6.19 -9.55 -7.78
CA ILE A 102 -4.81 -9.72 -8.23
C ILE A 102 -4.29 -8.43 -8.86
N LEU A 103 -5.00 -7.90 -9.86
CA LEU A 103 -4.57 -6.71 -10.60
C LEU A 103 -4.60 -5.43 -9.75
N ALA A 104 -5.54 -5.30 -8.81
CA ALA A 104 -5.52 -4.21 -7.85
C ALA A 104 -4.29 -4.27 -6.95
N GLY A 105 -3.92 -5.46 -6.46
CA GLY A 105 -2.68 -5.65 -5.71
C GLY A 105 -1.43 -5.30 -6.54
N ASP A 106 -1.34 -5.80 -7.77
CA ASP A 106 -0.22 -5.50 -8.68
C ASP A 106 -0.07 -4.00 -8.94
N ALA A 107 -1.19 -3.32 -9.14
CA ALA A 107 -1.24 -1.89 -9.35
C ALA A 107 -0.77 -1.12 -8.11
N LEU A 108 -1.27 -1.45 -6.91
CA LEU A 108 -0.86 -0.75 -5.68
C LEU A 108 0.62 -1.00 -5.33
N ASN A 109 1.13 -2.21 -5.59
CA ASN A 109 2.55 -2.52 -5.45
C ASN A 109 3.41 -1.61 -6.34
N THR A 110 3.08 -1.56 -7.63
CA THR A 110 3.81 -0.73 -8.60
C THR A 110 3.66 0.76 -8.30
N TYR A 111 2.45 1.19 -7.95
CA TYR A 111 2.13 2.59 -7.69
C TYR A 111 2.86 3.14 -6.45
N ALA A 112 3.16 2.31 -5.45
CA ALA A 112 3.98 2.71 -4.30
C ALA A 112 5.33 3.31 -4.75
N PHE A 113 5.97 2.71 -5.75
CA PHE A 113 7.24 3.20 -6.30
C PHE A 113 7.07 4.44 -7.18
N GLU A 114 5.97 4.54 -7.92
CA GLU A 114 5.63 5.75 -8.67
C GLU A 114 5.44 6.96 -7.75
N VAL A 115 4.74 6.79 -6.62
CA VAL A 115 4.57 7.83 -5.59
C VAL A 115 5.91 8.27 -5.03
N LEU A 116 6.81 7.34 -4.68
CA LEU A 116 8.16 7.70 -4.21
C LEU A 116 9.00 8.40 -5.28
N ALA A 117 8.90 7.94 -6.53
CA ALA A 117 9.60 8.54 -7.65
C ALA A 117 9.12 9.97 -7.94
N LYS A 118 7.88 10.33 -7.59
CA LYS A 118 7.32 11.69 -7.75
C LYS A 118 7.35 12.53 -6.47
N ALA A 119 7.79 11.98 -5.35
CA ALA A 119 7.79 12.67 -4.07
C ALA A 119 8.66 13.95 -4.10
N PRO A 120 8.31 15.01 -3.34
CA PRO A 120 9.00 16.29 -3.35
C PRO A 120 10.32 16.26 -2.55
N PHE A 121 11.21 15.34 -2.91
CA PHE A 121 12.54 15.16 -2.34
C PHE A 121 13.61 15.22 -3.45
N SER A 122 14.86 15.42 -3.05
CA SER A 122 15.98 15.29 -3.97
C SER A 122 16.09 13.86 -4.52
N ASP A 123 16.67 13.70 -5.71
CA ASP A 123 16.86 12.40 -6.36
C ASP A 123 17.59 11.41 -5.45
N ASN A 124 18.60 11.87 -4.72
CA ASN A 124 19.34 11.01 -3.78
C ASN A 124 18.42 10.44 -2.69
N VAL A 125 17.54 11.26 -2.12
CA VAL A 125 16.59 10.83 -1.10
C VAL A 125 15.55 9.88 -1.71
N ARG A 126 14.99 10.20 -2.89
CA ARG A 126 14.03 9.33 -3.59
C ARG A 126 14.61 7.94 -3.87
N VAL A 127 15.84 7.88 -4.39
CA VAL A 127 16.53 6.61 -4.65
C VAL A 127 16.74 5.81 -3.37
N ARG A 128 17.15 6.44 -2.27
CA ARG A 128 17.30 5.75 -0.97
C ARG A 128 15.97 5.23 -0.42
N LEU A 129 14.89 6.00 -0.55
CA LEU A 129 13.55 5.58 -0.14
C LEU A 129 13.06 4.38 -0.96
N ILE A 130 13.17 4.46 -2.29
CA ILE A 130 12.79 3.37 -3.22
C ILE A 130 13.58 2.10 -2.90
N LYS A 131 14.91 2.23 -2.76
CA LYS A 131 15.80 1.11 -2.43
C LYS A 131 15.35 0.45 -1.12
N THR A 132 15.15 1.24 -0.07
CA THR A 132 14.76 0.72 1.26
C THR A 132 13.41 0.01 1.20
N LEU A 133 12.43 0.60 0.51
CA LEU A 133 11.10 0.02 0.39
C LEU A 133 11.13 -1.30 -0.42
N ALA A 134 11.86 -1.33 -1.53
CA ALA A 134 11.98 -2.50 -2.39
C ALA A 134 12.73 -3.65 -1.72
N GLU A 135 13.82 -3.38 -1.01
CA GLU A 135 14.61 -4.41 -0.32
C GLU A 135 13.79 -5.09 0.79
N ASN A 136 13.04 -4.31 1.58
CA ASN A 136 12.27 -4.84 2.69
C ASN A 136 10.89 -5.39 2.27
N GLY A 137 10.28 -4.81 1.23
CA GLY A 137 8.98 -5.19 0.71
C GLY A 137 9.01 -6.29 -0.36
N GLY A 138 10.18 -6.59 -0.91
CA GLY A 138 10.35 -7.51 -2.02
C GLY A 138 10.88 -8.89 -1.60
N ILE A 139 11.65 -9.49 -2.50
CA ILE A 139 12.07 -10.90 -2.48
C ILE A 139 12.87 -11.32 -1.24
N GLY A 140 13.58 -10.41 -0.58
CA GLY A 140 14.42 -10.71 0.58
C GLY A 140 13.77 -10.39 1.92
N GLY A 141 12.56 -9.81 1.91
CA GLY A 141 11.85 -9.37 3.09
C GLY A 141 10.43 -9.92 3.12
N MET A 142 9.44 -9.04 2.96
CA MET A 142 8.02 -9.38 3.09
C MET A 142 7.59 -10.59 2.26
N VAL A 143 7.97 -10.65 0.98
CA VAL A 143 7.51 -11.72 0.08
C VAL A 143 8.11 -13.08 0.45
N LEU A 144 9.37 -13.13 0.88
CA LEU A 144 9.96 -14.38 1.38
C LEU A 144 9.29 -14.83 2.68
N GLY A 145 8.97 -13.88 3.57
CA GLY A 145 8.19 -14.17 4.78
C GLY A 145 6.87 -14.83 4.45
N GLN A 146 6.10 -14.25 3.52
CA GLN A 146 4.82 -14.81 3.08
C GLN A 146 4.97 -16.18 2.40
N ALA A 147 5.98 -16.35 1.55
CA ALA A 147 6.22 -17.63 0.88
C ALA A 147 6.58 -18.76 1.87
N ILE A 148 7.35 -18.45 2.92
CA ILE A 148 7.64 -19.39 4.01
C ILE A 148 6.35 -19.72 4.77
N ASP A 149 5.55 -18.71 5.13
CA ASP A 149 4.31 -18.90 5.87
C ASP A 149 3.36 -19.85 5.11
N CYS A 150 3.03 -19.54 3.85
CA CYS A 150 2.14 -20.38 3.03
C CYS A 150 2.70 -21.79 2.75
N HIS A 151 4.03 -21.98 2.71
CA HIS A 151 4.60 -23.31 2.47
C HIS A 151 4.51 -24.22 3.70
N PHE A 152 4.55 -23.65 4.91
CA PHE A 152 4.62 -24.37 6.17
C PHE A 152 3.37 -24.22 7.07
N GLU A 153 2.27 -23.67 6.53
CA GLU A 153 1.00 -23.52 7.23
C GLU A 153 0.23 -24.85 7.42
N ASN A 154 0.64 -25.91 6.71
CA ASN A 154 0.08 -27.28 6.73
C ASN A 154 1.13 -28.35 7.05
#